data_AF-A0A7W6MD61-F1
#
_entry.id   AF-A0A7W6MD61-F1
#
_cell.length_a   1.000
_cell.length_b   1.000
_cell.length_c   1.000
_cell.angle_alpha   90.00
_cell.angle_beta   90.00
_cell.angle_gamma   90.00
#
_symmetry.space_group_name_H-M   'P 1'
#
loop_
_entity.id
_entity.type
_entity.pdbx_description
1 polymer ?
#
loop_
_entity_poly.entity_id
_entity_poly.type
_entity_poly.pdbx_seq_one_letter_code
_entity_poly.pdbx_strand_id
1 'polypeptide(L)'
;MAKDYFTSSGLTTSQMMSEALKYRNEFDMKFVELVDIVDIIEFRLVDMFPRFRLLIKPDSEMAEEALAEPVKDRITVRSSVYAAACEGNPEARLVLAHELGHFLLHREKDVPMHKDNGGAVQNIRDMKATESIEDQADMFARHFLAPPHLAYRHRHAPEHLATLTGIPLRIARGNATMSKWPEVHAIRTKEERSAEDHGLRCLGANPSRLNRSAPSVTEARHPRNRTKHSHCGHSSSMAGIQQSRALDEQTGRKL
;
A
#
# COMPACT_ATOMS: atom_id res chain seq x y z
N MET A 1 -16.33 -20.32 4.53
CA MET A 1 -16.20 -19.61 5.82
C MET A 1 -14.74 -19.19 5.92
N ALA A 2 -14.47 -17.89 5.81
CA ALA A 2 -13.14 -17.34 6.09
C ALA A 2 -12.74 -17.81 7.50
N LYS A 3 -11.50 -18.27 7.65
CA LYS A 3 -11.00 -18.75 8.93
C LYS A 3 -10.43 -17.54 9.65
N ASP A 4 -11.20 -16.97 10.57
CA ASP A 4 -10.70 -15.91 11.43
C ASP A 4 -9.65 -16.48 12.37
N TYR A 5 -8.42 -16.02 12.22
CA TYR A 5 -7.31 -16.32 13.09
C TYR A 5 -7.06 -15.12 14.02
N PHE A 6 -6.78 -15.39 15.29
CA PHE A 6 -6.63 -14.35 16.31
C PHE A 6 -5.18 -14.23 16.78
N THR A 7 -4.74 -13.00 17.06
CA THR A 7 -3.38 -12.69 17.52
C THR A 7 -3.45 -12.03 18.90
N SER A 8 -2.57 -12.43 19.83
CA SER A 8 -2.53 -11.94 21.21
C SER A 8 -2.07 -10.47 21.36
N SER A 9 -1.75 -9.81 20.25
CA SER A 9 -1.18 -8.46 20.18
C SER A 9 -1.82 -7.64 19.05
N GLY A 10 -3.15 -7.57 19.08
CA GLY A 10 -3.94 -6.77 18.15
C GLY A 10 -3.61 -5.28 18.15
N LEU A 11 -3.41 -4.67 16.97
CA LEU A 11 -3.21 -3.23 16.86
C LEU A 11 -4.54 -2.47 17.03
N THR A 12 -4.56 -1.46 17.89
CA THR A 12 -5.65 -0.47 17.93
C THR A 12 -5.69 0.36 16.66
N THR A 13 -6.80 1.05 16.39
CA THR A 13 -6.92 1.96 15.24
C THR A 13 -5.78 2.97 15.13
N SER A 14 -5.42 3.63 16.23
CA SER A 14 -4.33 4.62 16.22
C SER A 14 -2.96 3.98 15.92
N GLN A 15 -2.73 2.77 16.42
CA GLN A 15 -1.51 2.00 16.10
C GLN A 15 -1.50 1.57 14.63
N MET A 16 -2.62 1.06 14.11
CA MET A 16 -2.74 0.67 12.70
C MET A 16 -2.56 1.86 11.75
N MET A 17 -3.12 3.02 12.09
CA MET A 17 -2.91 4.25 11.35
C MET A 17 -1.42 4.63 11.28
N SER A 18 -0.70 4.47 12.40
CA SER A 18 0.75 4.72 12.46
C SER A 18 1.53 3.70 11.62
N GLU A 19 1.14 2.42 11.69
CA GLU A 19 1.81 1.34 10.95
C GLU A 19 1.60 1.50 9.43
N ALA A 20 0.38 1.84 8.99
CA ALA A 20 0.09 2.14 7.60
C ALA A 20 0.92 3.33 7.09
N LEU A 21 1.10 4.38 7.88
CA LEU A 21 1.94 5.54 7.51
C LEU A 21 3.43 5.19 7.44
N LYS A 22 3.92 4.34 8.35
CA LYS A 22 5.28 3.81 8.29
C LYS A 22 5.52 3.09 6.95
N TYR A 23 4.66 2.15 6.57
CA TYR A 23 4.82 1.46 5.29
C TYR A 23 4.63 2.38 4.09
N ARG A 24 3.74 3.38 4.17
CA ARG A 24 3.68 4.41 3.13
C ARG A 24 5.00 5.15 2.99
N ASN A 25 5.71 5.42 4.08
CA ASN A 25 7.05 6.02 4.01
C ASN A 25 8.08 5.05 3.41
N GLU A 26 8.06 3.78 3.81
CA GLU A 26 8.97 2.75 3.28
C GLU A 26 8.78 2.51 1.77
N PHE A 27 7.57 2.70 1.24
CA PHE A 27 7.28 2.62 -0.20
C PHE A 27 7.36 3.96 -0.95
N ASP A 28 7.87 5.03 -0.34
CA ASP A 28 7.91 6.40 -0.91
C ASP A 28 6.53 6.98 -1.27
N MET A 29 5.48 6.53 -0.60
CA MET A 29 4.09 6.97 -0.76
C MET A 29 3.66 7.99 0.30
N LYS A 30 4.57 8.52 1.13
CA LYS A 30 4.21 9.36 2.29
C LYS A 30 3.26 10.51 1.93
N PHE A 31 3.49 11.19 0.82
CA PHE A 31 2.73 12.37 0.39
C PHE A 31 1.87 12.13 -0.87
N VAL A 32 1.74 10.88 -1.31
CA VAL A 32 1.00 10.52 -2.53
C VAL A 32 -0.48 10.32 -2.21
N GLU A 33 -1.37 11.08 -2.84
CA GLU A 33 -2.80 10.97 -2.55
C GLU A 33 -3.42 9.68 -3.11
N LEU A 34 -3.08 9.33 -4.35
CA LEU A 34 -3.50 8.11 -5.02
C LEU A 34 -2.37 7.09 -5.05
N VAL A 35 -2.41 6.11 -4.15
CA VAL A 35 -1.38 5.06 -4.08
C VAL A 35 -1.46 4.14 -5.29
N ASP A 36 -0.32 3.82 -5.89
CA ASP A 36 -0.24 2.75 -6.88
C ASP A 36 0.03 1.41 -6.19
N ILE A 37 -1.05 0.73 -5.81
CA ILE A 37 -0.97 -0.55 -5.08
C ILE A 37 -0.40 -1.68 -5.96
N VAL A 38 -0.58 -1.59 -7.28
CA VAL A 38 -0.06 -2.60 -8.21
C VAL A 38 1.46 -2.45 -8.32
N ASP A 39 1.97 -1.23 -8.53
CA ASP A 39 3.41 -0.94 -8.54
C ASP A 39 4.10 -1.39 -7.25
N ILE A 40 3.46 -1.15 -6.10
CA ILE A 40 3.98 -1.57 -4.80
C ILE A 40 4.13 -3.07 -4.72
N ILE A 41 3.07 -3.84 -5.03
CA ILE A 41 3.11 -5.29 -4.89
C ILE A 41 4.05 -5.90 -5.94
N GLU A 42 4.03 -5.41 -7.17
CA GLU A 42 4.79 -6.00 -8.28
C GLU A 42 6.30 -5.71 -8.19
N PHE A 43 6.66 -4.49 -7.79
CA PHE A 43 8.06 -4.04 -7.84
C PHE A 43 8.63 -3.71 -6.47
N ARG A 44 8.00 -2.80 -5.71
CA ARG A 44 8.62 -2.27 -4.46
C ARG A 44 8.67 -3.29 -3.34
N LEU A 45 7.70 -4.21 -3.28
CA LEU A 45 7.66 -5.23 -2.25
C LEU A 45 8.81 -6.23 -2.41
N VAL A 46 9.26 -6.48 -3.64
CA VAL A 46 10.40 -7.35 -3.95
C VAL A 46 11.71 -6.76 -3.43
N ASP A 47 11.85 -5.43 -3.44
CA ASP A 47 13.05 -4.75 -2.93
C ASP A 47 13.22 -4.98 -1.42
N MET A 48 12.10 -4.97 -0.67
CA MET A 48 12.10 -5.27 0.77
C MET A 48 12.16 -6.77 1.07
N PHE A 49 11.53 -7.58 0.22
CA PHE A 49 11.42 -9.03 0.39
C PHE A 49 11.82 -9.75 -0.89
N PRO A 50 13.13 -10.03 -1.13
CA PRO A 50 13.62 -10.55 -2.42
C PRO A 50 13.04 -11.91 -2.86
N ARG A 51 12.51 -12.68 -1.91
CA ARG A 51 11.83 -13.96 -2.18
C ARG A 51 10.35 -13.80 -2.53
N PHE A 52 9.79 -12.60 -2.38
CA PHE A 52 8.39 -12.33 -2.65
C PHE A 52 8.04 -12.65 -4.10
N ARG A 53 6.88 -13.27 -4.31
CA ARG A 53 6.30 -13.53 -5.64
C ARG A 53 4.85 -13.08 -5.68
N LEU A 54 4.51 -12.29 -6.69
CA LEU A 54 3.13 -12.10 -7.12
C LEU A 54 2.77 -13.19 -8.13
N LEU A 55 1.69 -13.92 -7.88
CA LEU A 55 1.16 -14.93 -8.81
C LEU A 55 -0.21 -14.48 -9.30
N ILE A 56 -0.39 -14.40 -10.62
CA ILE A 56 -1.68 -14.10 -11.23
C ILE A 56 -2.23 -15.40 -11.80
N LYS A 57 -3.45 -15.78 -11.43
CA LYS A 57 -4.09 -17.02 -11.89
C LYS A 57 -5.42 -16.78 -12.60
N PRO A 58 -5.81 -17.66 -13.53
CA PRO A 58 -7.14 -17.61 -14.14
C PRO A 58 -8.25 -17.65 -13.10
N ASP A 59 -9.36 -16.95 -13.39
CA ASP A 59 -10.56 -16.90 -12.54
C ASP A 59 -11.10 -18.29 -12.18
N SER A 60 -10.98 -19.27 -13.07
CA SER A 60 -11.42 -20.65 -12.84
C SER A 60 -10.57 -21.42 -11.81
N GLU A 61 -9.37 -20.95 -11.49
CA GLU A 61 -8.44 -21.62 -10.56
C GLU A 61 -8.50 -21.07 -9.14
N MET A 62 -9.26 -20.00 -8.90
CA MET A 62 -9.34 -19.33 -7.61
C MET A 62 -10.79 -19.07 -7.19
N ALA A 63 -11.17 -19.59 -6.04
CA ALA A 63 -12.48 -19.29 -5.42
C ALA A 63 -12.50 -17.89 -4.78
N GLU A 64 -11.37 -17.49 -4.18
CA GLU A 64 -11.17 -16.17 -3.56
C GLU A 64 -10.66 -15.14 -4.59
N GLU A 65 -10.81 -13.85 -4.30
CA GLU A 65 -10.36 -12.76 -5.18
C GLU A 65 -8.84 -12.62 -5.18
N ALA A 66 -8.22 -12.76 -4.00
CA ALA A 66 -6.80 -12.82 -3.80
C ALA A 66 -6.49 -13.61 -2.51
N LEU A 67 -5.21 -13.95 -2.29
CA LEU A 67 -4.75 -14.66 -1.11
C LEU A 67 -3.26 -14.37 -0.84
N ALA A 68 -2.96 -13.81 0.32
CA ALA A 68 -1.63 -13.73 0.88
C ALA A 68 -1.24 -15.03 1.56
N GLU A 69 -0.06 -15.55 1.23
CA GLU A 69 0.57 -16.69 1.90
C GLU A 69 1.96 -16.24 2.39
N PRO A 70 2.07 -15.50 3.52
CA PRO A 70 3.32 -14.87 3.93
C PRO A 70 4.47 -15.86 4.17
N VAL A 71 4.14 -17.03 4.74
CA VAL A 71 5.09 -18.15 4.96
C VAL A 71 5.71 -18.65 3.65
N LYS A 72 4.97 -18.55 2.55
CA LYS A 72 5.40 -18.95 1.19
C LYS A 72 5.97 -17.77 0.39
N ASP A 73 6.14 -16.61 1.02
CA ASP A 73 6.58 -15.36 0.41
C ASP A 73 5.78 -15.02 -0.87
N ARG A 74 4.45 -15.11 -0.83
CA ARG A 74 3.66 -14.76 -2.02
C ARG A 74 2.28 -14.21 -1.75
N ILE A 75 1.78 -13.47 -2.73
CA ILE A 75 0.36 -13.13 -2.87
C ILE A 75 -0.09 -13.71 -4.21
N THR A 76 -1.22 -14.42 -4.20
CA THR A 76 -1.87 -14.94 -5.41
C THR A 76 -3.13 -14.14 -5.68
N VAL A 77 -3.33 -13.69 -6.92
CA VAL A 77 -4.46 -12.81 -7.29
C VAL A 77 -5.18 -13.41 -8.49
N ARG A 78 -6.51 -13.34 -8.47
CA ARG A 78 -7.35 -13.66 -9.61
C ARG A 78 -7.08 -12.71 -10.78
N SER A 79 -7.01 -13.21 -12.01
CA SER A 79 -6.69 -12.42 -13.18
C SER A 79 -7.61 -11.22 -13.39
N SER A 80 -8.92 -11.39 -13.21
CA SER A 80 -9.88 -10.28 -13.31
C SER A 80 -9.68 -9.21 -12.24
N VAL A 81 -9.31 -9.60 -11.01
CA VAL A 81 -9.07 -8.66 -9.90
C VAL A 81 -7.78 -7.88 -10.15
N TYR A 82 -6.71 -8.55 -10.59
CA TYR A 82 -5.46 -7.87 -10.96
C TYR A 82 -5.71 -6.87 -12.11
N ALA A 83 -6.38 -7.29 -13.19
CA ALA A 83 -6.70 -6.41 -14.31
C ALA A 83 -7.54 -5.20 -13.88
N ALA A 84 -8.59 -5.42 -13.07
CA ALA A 84 -9.42 -4.35 -12.54
C ALA A 84 -8.62 -3.38 -11.66
N ALA A 85 -7.68 -3.86 -10.86
CA ALA A 85 -6.82 -3.00 -10.05
C ALA A 85 -5.88 -2.14 -10.91
N CYS A 86 -5.31 -2.70 -11.99
CA CYS A 86 -4.53 -1.96 -12.99
C CYS A 86 -5.36 -0.88 -13.68
N GLU A 87 -6.65 -1.13 -13.89
CA GLU A 87 -7.61 -0.15 -14.45
C GLU A 87 -8.11 0.88 -13.42
N GLY A 88 -7.62 0.81 -12.18
CA GLY A 88 -7.97 1.77 -11.13
C GLY A 88 -9.27 1.46 -10.39
N ASN A 89 -9.83 0.24 -10.52
CA ASN A 89 -11.05 -0.14 -9.83
C ASN A 89 -10.87 -0.06 -8.30
N PRO A 90 -11.70 0.72 -7.57
CA PRO A 90 -11.52 0.93 -6.14
C PRO A 90 -11.66 -0.33 -5.28
N GLU A 91 -12.52 -1.28 -5.67
CA GLU A 91 -12.70 -2.53 -4.92
C GLU A 91 -11.49 -3.43 -5.08
N ALA A 92 -11.05 -3.64 -6.32
CA ALA A 92 -9.88 -4.47 -6.61
C ALA A 92 -8.61 -3.90 -5.95
N ARG A 93 -8.44 -2.57 -5.98
CA ARG A 93 -7.35 -1.89 -5.26
C ARG A 93 -7.40 -2.13 -3.75
N LEU A 94 -8.59 -2.11 -3.16
CA LEU A 94 -8.77 -2.38 -1.74
C LEU A 94 -8.44 -3.84 -1.40
N VAL A 95 -8.86 -4.79 -2.23
CA VAL A 95 -8.51 -6.23 -2.09
C VAL A 95 -6.99 -6.41 -2.11
N LEU A 96 -6.29 -5.81 -3.07
CA LEU A 96 -4.82 -5.89 -3.12
C LEU A 96 -4.16 -5.26 -1.88
N ALA A 97 -4.66 -4.12 -1.41
CA ALA A 97 -4.15 -3.48 -0.19
C ALA A 97 -4.43 -4.31 1.08
N HIS A 98 -5.54 -5.06 1.10
CA HIS A 98 -5.86 -6.01 2.16
C HIS A 98 -4.85 -7.16 2.20
N GLU A 99 -4.57 -7.81 1.06
CA GLU A 99 -3.57 -8.86 1.00
C GLU A 99 -2.15 -8.36 1.31
N LEU A 100 -1.82 -7.13 0.91
CA LEU A 100 -0.58 -6.48 1.33
C LEU A 100 -0.52 -6.32 2.85
N GLY A 101 -1.64 -5.97 3.49
CA GLY A 101 -1.76 -5.91 4.95
C GLY A 101 -1.47 -7.25 5.61
N HIS A 102 -2.10 -8.33 5.13
CA HIS A 102 -1.80 -9.70 5.58
C HIS A 102 -0.32 -10.01 5.47
N PHE A 103 0.26 -9.71 4.30
CA PHE A 103 1.66 -9.96 4.04
C PHE A 103 2.59 -9.14 4.95
N LEU A 104 2.33 -7.86 5.21
CA LEU A 104 3.25 -7.05 6.01
C LEU A 104 3.11 -7.27 7.52
N LEU A 105 1.89 -7.51 8.00
CA LEU A 105 1.61 -7.53 9.45
C LEU A 105 1.72 -8.92 10.07
N HIS A 106 1.65 -9.99 9.26
CA HIS A 106 1.47 -11.35 9.77
C HIS A 106 2.53 -12.35 9.27
N ARG A 107 3.69 -11.87 8.77
CA ARG A 107 4.85 -12.70 8.36
C ARG A 107 5.51 -13.49 9.48
N GLU A 108 5.78 -12.83 10.61
CA GLU A 108 6.52 -13.42 11.73
C GLU A 108 5.62 -14.11 12.75
N LYS A 109 4.30 -13.99 12.57
CA LYS A 109 3.33 -14.66 13.41
C LYS A 109 3.24 -16.11 12.94
N ASP A 110 4.23 -16.90 13.34
CA ASP A 110 4.15 -18.35 13.41
C ASP A 110 3.15 -18.71 14.53
N VAL A 111 1.88 -18.27 14.40
CA VAL A 111 0.84 -18.63 15.36
C VAL A 111 0.66 -20.13 15.17
N PRO A 112 1.03 -20.96 16.15
CA PRO A 112 0.69 -22.36 16.09
C PRO A 112 -0.82 -22.38 15.98
N MET A 113 -1.34 -22.97 14.90
CA MET A 113 -2.74 -23.36 14.85
C MET A 113 -2.98 -24.25 16.08
N HIS A 114 -3.51 -23.70 17.16
CA HIS A 114 -3.97 -24.51 18.29
C HIS A 114 -5.18 -25.29 17.81
N LYS A 115 -4.91 -26.42 17.15
CA LYS A 115 -5.84 -27.52 17.00
C LYS A 115 -5.76 -28.29 18.30
N ASP A 116 -6.85 -28.36 19.05
CA ASP A 116 -7.00 -29.44 20.03
C ASP A 116 -6.94 -30.78 19.28
N ASN A 117 -6.55 -31.85 19.98
CA ASN A 117 -6.41 -33.22 19.44
C ASN A 117 -7.68 -33.79 18.77
N GLY A 118 -8.80 -33.05 18.77
CA GLY A 118 -10.06 -33.39 18.11
C GLY A 118 -10.49 -32.46 16.96
N GLY A 119 -9.67 -31.47 16.56
CA GLY A 119 -9.92 -30.64 15.37
C GLY A 119 -11.07 -29.63 15.45
N ALA A 120 -11.64 -29.39 16.63
CA ALA A 120 -12.65 -28.35 16.83
C ALA A 120 -11.99 -26.98 17.13
N VAL A 121 -12.50 -25.92 16.50
CA VAL A 121 -12.13 -24.52 16.80
C VAL A 121 -12.83 -24.11 18.09
N GLN A 122 -12.08 -23.77 19.12
CA GLN A 122 -12.63 -23.22 20.36
C GLN A 122 -13.07 -21.78 20.12
N ASN A 123 -14.38 -21.49 20.24
CA ASN A 123 -14.86 -20.13 20.45
C ASN A 123 -14.52 -19.74 21.90
N ILE A 124 -13.34 -19.15 22.12
CA ILE A 124 -12.99 -18.58 23.42
C ILE A 124 -13.88 -17.35 23.62
N ARG A 125 -14.76 -17.44 24.62
CA ARG A 125 -15.98 -16.63 24.78
C ARG A 125 -15.81 -15.14 25.11
N ASP A 126 -14.62 -14.55 24.98
CA ASP A 126 -14.35 -13.17 25.42
C ASP A 126 -13.27 -12.47 24.57
N MET A 127 -13.46 -12.26 23.26
CA MET A 127 -12.41 -11.68 22.38
C MET A 127 -12.78 -10.35 21.72
N LYS A 128 -11.83 -9.40 21.68
CA LYS A 128 -11.99 -8.03 21.17
C LYS A 128 -11.65 -7.96 19.68
N ALA A 129 -12.37 -7.13 18.91
CA ALA A 129 -12.16 -6.89 17.47
C ALA A 129 -10.71 -6.53 17.07
N THR A 130 -9.88 -6.09 18.01
CA THR A 130 -8.46 -5.79 17.78
C THR A 130 -7.62 -7.03 17.43
N GLU A 131 -8.06 -8.23 17.81
CA GLU A 131 -7.24 -9.44 17.74
C GLU A 131 -7.37 -10.21 16.42
N SER A 132 -8.39 -9.91 15.59
CA SER A 132 -8.62 -10.57 14.30
C SER A 132 -7.57 -10.17 13.27
N ILE A 133 -7.04 -11.15 12.54
CA ILE A 133 -6.12 -10.95 11.41
C ILE A 133 -6.82 -10.25 10.26
N GLU A 134 -8.04 -10.67 9.91
CA GLU A 134 -8.83 -10.07 8.83
C GLU A 134 -9.20 -8.62 9.14
N ASP A 135 -9.64 -8.32 10.37
CA ASP A 135 -9.98 -6.94 10.77
C ASP A 135 -8.72 -6.05 10.73
N GLN A 136 -7.55 -6.58 11.09
CA GLN A 136 -6.29 -5.85 11.00
C GLN A 136 -5.89 -5.59 9.54
N ALA A 137 -6.03 -6.56 8.64
CA ALA A 137 -5.78 -6.38 7.21
C ALA A 137 -6.74 -5.34 6.59
N ASP A 138 -8.02 -5.37 6.96
CA ASP A 138 -9.03 -4.38 6.56
C ASP A 138 -8.72 -2.97 7.09
N MET A 139 -8.27 -2.87 8.34
CA MET A 139 -7.85 -1.60 8.93
C MET A 139 -6.54 -1.09 8.31
N PHE A 140 -5.63 -1.98 7.95
CA PHE A 140 -4.43 -1.62 7.21
C PHE A 140 -4.80 -1.05 5.85
N ALA A 141 -5.54 -1.79 5.03
CA ALA A 141 -5.90 -1.41 3.66
C ALA A 141 -6.56 -0.03 3.59
N ARG A 142 -7.54 0.23 4.47
CA ARG A 142 -8.26 1.53 4.48
C ARG A 142 -7.36 2.70 4.85
N HIS A 143 -6.40 2.53 5.77
CA HIS A 143 -5.50 3.58 6.22
C HIS A 143 -4.27 3.71 5.33
N PHE A 144 -3.87 2.63 4.68
CA PHE A 144 -2.78 2.63 3.70
C PHE A 144 -3.20 3.35 2.43
N LEU A 145 -4.40 3.10 1.90
CA LEU A 145 -4.89 3.78 0.69
C LEU A 145 -5.38 5.21 0.98
N ALA A 146 -6.08 5.42 2.11
CA ALA A 146 -6.56 6.74 2.53
C ALA A 146 -6.04 7.09 3.93
N PRO A 147 -4.84 7.71 4.02
CA PRO A 147 -4.19 7.97 5.29
C PRO A 147 -4.95 8.97 6.17
N PRO A 148 -4.75 8.92 7.50
CA PRO A 148 -5.54 9.69 8.47
C PRO A 148 -5.59 11.19 8.19
N HIS A 149 -4.49 11.77 7.68
CA HIS A 149 -4.42 13.20 7.38
C HIS A 149 -5.29 13.60 6.19
N LEU A 150 -5.39 12.75 5.15
CA LEU A 150 -6.32 12.98 4.03
C LEU A 150 -7.75 12.73 4.46
N ALA A 151 -7.99 11.65 5.20
CA ALA A 151 -9.32 11.35 5.75
C ALA A 151 -9.86 12.51 6.59
N TYR A 152 -9.02 13.09 7.47
CA TYR A 152 -9.39 14.24 8.27
C TYR A 152 -9.61 15.51 7.44
N ARG A 153 -8.72 15.80 6.49
CA ARG A 153 -8.82 16.97 5.60
C ARG A 153 -10.14 16.97 4.83
N HIS A 154 -10.58 15.80 4.36
CA HIS A 154 -11.76 15.63 3.53
C HIS A 154 -12.95 14.99 4.26
N ARG A 155 -12.97 14.99 5.61
CA ARG A 155 -14.02 14.33 6.41
C ARG A 155 -15.44 14.81 6.16
N HIS A 156 -15.60 16.03 5.66
CA HIS A 156 -16.90 16.62 5.32
C HIS A 156 -17.29 16.42 3.84
N ALA A 157 -16.45 15.74 3.06
CA ALA A 157 -16.67 15.45 1.64
C ALA A 157 -16.12 14.03 1.31
N PRO A 158 -16.71 12.95 1.86
CA PRO A 158 -16.19 11.60 1.69
C PRO A 158 -16.22 11.11 0.23
N GLU A 159 -17.12 11.63 -0.61
CA GLU A 159 -17.14 11.39 -2.06
C GLU A 159 -15.84 11.89 -2.71
N HIS A 160 -15.39 13.09 -2.32
CA HIS A 160 -14.13 13.63 -2.82
C HIS A 160 -12.93 12.84 -2.30
N LEU A 161 -12.93 12.42 -1.03
CA LEU A 161 -11.89 11.52 -0.49
C LEU A 161 -11.80 10.21 -1.27
N ALA A 162 -12.95 9.60 -1.59
CA ALA A 162 -13.03 8.35 -2.35
C ALA A 162 -12.40 8.51 -3.75
N THR A 163 -12.79 9.55 -4.48
CA THR A 163 -12.21 9.86 -5.80
C THR A 163 -10.72 10.17 -5.73
N LEU A 164 -10.29 10.96 -4.74
CA LEU A 164 -8.90 11.40 -4.58
C LEU A 164 -7.94 10.23 -4.31
N THR A 165 -8.38 9.26 -3.50
CA THR A 165 -7.53 8.16 -3.02
C THR A 165 -7.79 6.83 -3.74
N GLY A 166 -8.82 6.77 -4.59
CA GLY A 166 -9.19 5.57 -5.34
C GLY A 166 -9.65 4.43 -4.43
N ILE A 167 -10.42 4.75 -3.39
CA ILE A 167 -11.05 3.76 -2.48
C ILE A 167 -12.59 3.76 -2.65
N PRO A 168 -13.28 2.67 -2.27
CA PRO A 168 -14.74 2.66 -2.31
C PRO A 168 -15.36 3.71 -1.38
N LEU A 169 -16.48 4.30 -1.80
CA LEU A 169 -17.17 5.34 -1.04
C LEU A 169 -17.53 4.90 0.38
N ARG A 170 -17.90 3.62 0.58
CA ARG A 170 -18.21 3.08 1.91
C ARG A 170 -17.01 3.18 2.86
N ILE A 171 -15.80 2.97 2.34
CA ILE A 171 -14.57 3.04 3.13
C ILE A 171 -14.22 4.50 3.42
N ALA A 172 -14.37 5.39 2.44
CA ALA A 172 -14.14 6.82 2.64
C ALA A 172 -15.05 7.42 3.72
N ARG A 173 -16.34 7.04 3.74
CA ARG A 173 -17.30 7.46 4.80
C ARG A 173 -16.90 6.93 6.18
N GLY A 174 -16.46 5.66 6.25
CA GLY A 174 -15.92 5.09 7.48
C GLY A 174 -14.70 5.86 7.98
N ASN A 175 -13.72 6.08 7.10
CA ASN A 175 -12.49 6.83 7.42
C ASN A 175 -12.78 8.26 7.86
N ALA A 176 -13.71 8.97 7.20
CA ALA A 176 -14.13 10.31 7.59
C ALA A 176 -14.69 10.33 9.03
N THR A 177 -15.53 9.35 9.37
CA THR A 177 -16.12 9.19 10.71
C THR A 177 -15.05 8.90 11.77
N MET A 178 -14.05 8.07 11.43
CA MET A 178 -12.96 7.69 12.32
C MET A 178 -11.88 8.77 12.46
N SER A 179 -11.82 9.74 11.55
CA SER A 179 -10.77 10.76 11.52
C SER A 179 -10.92 11.79 12.65
N LYS A 180 -10.24 11.56 13.78
CA LYS A 180 -10.21 12.50 14.91
C LYS A 180 -8.93 13.32 14.91
N TRP A 181 -9.05 14.64 15.05
CA TRP A 181 -7.89 15.55 15.07
C TRP A 181 -6.82 15.18 16.11
N PRO A 182 -7.17 14.80 17.36
CA PRO A 182 -6.16 14.42 18.35
C PRO A 182 -5.32 13.21 17.92
N GLU A 183 -5.93 12.22 17.27
CA GLU A 183 -5.24 11.01 16.80
C GLU A 183 -4.31 11.35 15.62
N VAL A 184 -4.80 12.13 14.65
CA VAL A 184 -3.99 12.61 13.51
C VAL A 184 -2.82 13.47 13.99
N HIS A 185 -3.05 14.36 14.95
CA HIS A 185 -2.02 15.22 15.51
C HIS A 185 -0.99 14.42 16.33
N ALA A 186 -1.43 13.44 17.12
CA ALA A 186 -0.54 12.55 17.88
C ALA A 186 0.38 11.74 16.95
N ILE A 187 -0.16 11.24 15.85
CA ILE A 187 0.63 10.55 14.82
C ILE A 187 1.66 11.49 14.19
N ARG A 188 1.23 12.68 13.73
CA ARG A 188 2.13 13.67 13.11
C ARG A 188 3.28 14.05 14.06
N THR A 189 2.96 14.39 15.30
CA THR A 189 3.97 14.77 16.31
C THR A 189 4.91 13.64 16.66
N LYS A 190 4.45 12.38 16.66
CA LYS A 190 5.32 11.22 16.90
C LYS A 190 6.29 11.00 15.73
N GLU A 191 5.84 11.18 14.49
CA GLU A 191 6.69 11.11 13.30
C GLU A 191 7.73 12.23 13.27
N GLU A 192 7.32 13.47 13.57
CA GLU A 192 8.22 14.64 13.61
C GLU A 192 9.35 14.42 14.64
N ARG A 193 9.03 13.94 15.85
CA ARG A 193 10.05 13.60 16.85
C ARG A 193 10.98 12.45 16.44
N SER A 194 10.47 11.43 15.73
CA SER A 194 11.29 10.31 15.26
C SER A 194 12.26 10.75 14.15
N ALA A 195 11.83 11.69 13.30
CA ALA A 195 12.68 12.30 12.27
C ALA A 195 13.77 13.18 12.88
N GLU A 196 13.46 13.93 13.95
CA GLU A 196 14.44 14.73 14.70
C GLU A 196 15.49 13.84 15.40
N ASP A 197 15.09 12.72 16.00
CA ASP A 197 16.00 11.77 16.66
C ASP A 197 16.92 11.03 15.67
N HIS A 198 16.42 10.74 14.46
CA HIS A 198 17.25 10.20 13.37
C HIS A 198 18.14 11.26 12.70
N GLY A 199 17.70 12.52 12.63
CA GLY A 199 18.53 13.64 12.18
C GLY A 199 19.68 13.97 13.13
N LEU A 200 19.54 13.68 14.43
CA LEU A 200 20.60 13.87 15.42
C LEU A 200 21.74 12.84 15.34
N ARG A 201 21.53 11.69 14.67
CA ARG A 201 22.61 10.69 14.43
C ARG A 201 23.54 11.05 13.27
N CYS A 202 23.15 11.99 12.41
CA CYS A 202 23.97 12.41 11.25
C CYS A 202 24.77 13.71 11.50
N LEU A 203 24.67 14.33 12.69
CA LEU A 203 25.48 15.49 13.08
C LEU A 203 26.57 15.10 14.09
N GLY A 204 27.34 14.07 13.75
CA GLY A 204 28.60 13.72 14.38
C GLY A 204 29.80 14.29 13.62
N ALA A 205 29.78 15.58 13.25
CA ALA A 205 30.95 16.27 12.70
C ALA A 205 31.16 17.60 13.42
N ASN A 206 32.18 17.58 14.26
CA ASN A 206 32.69 18.62 15.15
C ASN A 206 32.98 19.95 14.41
N PRO A 207 32.34 21.09 14.74
CA PRO A 207 32.77 22.39 14.21
C PRO A 207 33.71 23.04 15.22
N SER A 208 35.01 22.82 15.04
CA SER A 208 36.02 23.68 15.65
C SER A 208 37.02 24.15 14.59
N ARG A 209 37.21 25.48 14.54
CA ARG A 209 38.21 26.28 13.79
C ARG A 209 37.89 26.46 12.28
N LEU A 210 37.97 27.62 11.64
CA LEU A 210 38.56 28.94 11.94
C LEU A 210 37.97 30.03 11.02
N ASN A 211 37.55 31.12 11.65
CA ASN A 211 37.58 32.56 11.33
C ASN A 211 38.07 33.14 9.96
N ARG A 212 37.37 34.24 9.56
CA ARG A 212 37.69 35.40 8.66
C ARG A 212 37.77 35.11 7.15
N SER A 213 37.17 35.86 6.23
CA SER A 213 37.05 37.33 6.13
C SER A 213 35.96 37.72 5.11
N ALA A 214 35.25 38.83 5.35
CA ALA A 214 34.45 39.52 4.33
C ALA A 214 35.36 40.24 3.30
N PRO A 215 34.85 40.54 2.11
CA PRO A 215 34.66 41.96 1.80
C PRO A 215 33.35 42.31 1.08
N SER A 216 33.11 43.62 1.09
CA SER A 216 31.94 44.38 0.66
C SER A 216 31.82 44.64 -0.84
N VAL A 217 30.56 44.64 -1.31
CA VAL A 217 29.91 45.57 -2.26
C VAL A 217 30.49 45.72 -3.69
N THR A 218 29.66 45.43 -4.71
CA THR A 218 29.29 46.41 -5.76
C THR A 218 28.14 45.90 -6.63
N GLU A 219 27.33 46.86 -7.07
CA GLU A 219 26.15 46.78 -7.92
C GLU A 219 26.41 46.17 -9.31
N ALA A 220 25.42 45.48 -9.89
CA ALA A 220 25.06 45.61 -11.31
C ALA A 220 23.73 44.91 -11.67
N ARG A 221 22.71 45.75 -11.90
CA ARG A 221 21.75 45.75 -13.03
C ARG A 221 21.29 44.43 -13.67
N HIS A 222 19.96 44.28 -13.66
CA HIS A 222 19.06 43.68 -14.66
C HIS A 222 19.65 43.42 -16.07
N PRO A 223 19.19 42.36 -16.75
CA PRO A 223 18.19 42.60 -17.81
C PRO A 223 17.04 41.58 -17.90
N ARG A 224 16.00 42.03 -18.59
CA ARG A 224 14.73 41.38 -18.91
C ARG A 224 14.85 40.28 -19.97
N ASN A 225 13.83 39.42 -19.97
CA ASN A 225 13.18 38.73 -21.10
C ASN A 225 13.99 37.74 -21.96
N ARG A 226 13.52 36.47 -21.98
CA ARG A 226 13.02 35.87 -23.23
C ARG A 226 12.16 34.63 -22.97
N THR A 227 10.91 34.74 -23.42
CA THR A 227 10.00 33.66 -23.80
C THR A 227 10.65 32.72 -24.81
N LYS A 228 10.43 31.41 -24.65
CA LYS A 228 10.41 30.44 -25.76
C LYS A 228 9.28 29.44 -25.56
N HIS A 229 8.29 29.55 -26.43
CA HIS A 229 7.41 28.46 -26.83
C HIS A 229 8.25 27.36 -27.50
N SER A 230 7.94 26.10 -27.21
CA SER A 230 8.18 24.99 -28.13
C SER A 230 6.96 24.07 -28.12
N HIS A 231 6.24 24.16 -29.24
CA HIS A 231 5.25 23.22 -29.74
C HIS A 231 5.93 21.96 -30.30
N CYS A 232 5.10 20.97 -30.63
CA CYS A 232 5.38 19.73 -31.39
C CYS A 232 5.78 18.52 -30.52
N GLY A 233 5.20 17.33 -30.69
CA GLY A 233 4.27 16.86 -31.70
C GLY A 233 3.86 15.42 -31.41
N HIS A 234 2.70 15.05 -31.95
CA HIS A 234 2.21 13.68 -32.02
C HIS A 234 3.18 12.77 -32.77
N SER A 235 3.32 11.54 -32.30
CA SER A 235 3.61 10.40 -33.16
C SER A 235 2.95 9.14 -32.61
N SER A 236 1.81 8.79 -33.21
CA SER A 236 1.28 7.43 -33.20
C SER A 236 2.26 6.50 -33.88
N SER A 237 2.51 5.32 -33.29
CA SER A 237 3.00 4.16 -34.04
C SER A 237 2.28 2.92 -33.56
N MET A 238 1.40 2.42 -34.41
CA MET A 238 0.96 1.03 -34.43
C MET A 238 2.14 0.11 -34.76
N ALA A 239 2.17 -1.09 -34.17
CA ALA A 239 2.32 -2.39 -34.84
C ALA A 239 2.86 -3.42 -33.84
N GLY A 240 2.25 -4.62 -33.84
CA GLY A 240 2.90 -5.79 -33.24
C GLY A 240 1.97 -6.86 -32.63
N ILE A 241 0.84 -7.18 -33.26
CA ILE A 241 0.11 -8.43 -32.94
C ILE A 241 0.88 -9.58 -33.60
N GLN A 242 1.42 -10.51 -32.80
CA GLN A 242 1.85 -11.82 -33.26
C GLN A 242 0.86 -12.87 -32.75
N GLN A 243 -0.05 -13.27 -33.65
CA GLN A 243 -0.82 -14.50 -33.54
C GLN A 243 0.02 -15.65 -34.11
N SER A 244 0.30 -16.68 -33.30
CA SER A 244 0.76 -17.97 -33.79
C SER A 244 -0.44 -18.87 -34.07
N ARG A 245 -0.76 -19.04 -35.36
CA ARG A 245 -1.52 -20.18 -35.87
C ARG A 245 -0.56 -21.37 -36.02
N ALA A 246 -0.92 -22.53 -35.47
CA ALA A 246 -0.40 -23.81 -35.91
C ALA A 246 -1.59 -24.72 -36.29
N LEU A 247 -1.45 -25.31 -37.48
CA LEU A 247 -2.33 -26.25 -38.17
C LEU A 247 -2.42 -27.56 -37.37
N ASP A 248 -3.60 -28.12 -37.12
CA ASP A 248 -4.36 -29.04 -37.98
C ASP A 248 -3.53 -30.25 -38.46
N GLU A 249 -3.68 -31.37 -37.74
CA GLU A 249 -3.41 -32.71 -38.29
C GLU A 249 -4.50 -33.68 -37.79
N GLN A 250 -5.42 -33.98 -38.71
CA GLN A 250 -6.33 -35.12 -38.63
C GLN A 250 -5.53 -36.42 -38.75
N THR A 251 -5.79 -37.38 -37.86
CA THR A 251 -5.76 -38.81 -38.25
C THR A 251 -6.72 -39.58 -37.36
N GLY A 252 -7.82 -40.05 -37.97
CA GLY A 252 -8.75 -40.97 -37.34
C GLY A 252 -8.33 -42.44 -37.47
N ARG A 253 -8.86 -43.28 -36.57
CA ARG A 253 -9.34 -44.67 -36.75
C ARG A 253 -9.67 -45.21 -35.35
N LYS A 254 -10.95 -45.44 -35.06
CA LYS A 254 -11.70 -46.71 -35.21
C LYS A 254 -11.31 -47.78 -34.18
N LEU A 255 -12.36 -48.21 -33.48
CA LEU A 255 -12.54 -49.32 -32.52
C LEU A 255 -12.20 -49.00 -31.07
#